data_AF-A0A1G9CTL4-F1
#
_entry.id   AF-A0A1G9CTL4-F1
#
_cell.length_a   1.000
_cell.length_b   1.000
_cell.length_c   1.000
_cell.angle_alpha   90.00
_cell.angle_beta   90.00
_cell.angle_gamma   90.00
#
_symmetry.space_group_name_H-M   'P 1'
#
loop_
_entity.id
_entity.type
_entity.pdbx_description
1 polymer ?
#
loop_
_entity_poly.entity_id
_entity_poly.type
_entity_poly.pdbx_seq_one_letter_code
_entity_poly.pdbx_strand_id
1 'polypeptide(L)' 'MTTTDRQRLFARRAMWASVLLGLLGALYFTTRGDPIAGLVLGLLFGGGGYLEYKRRLRDFEAAEDPARDPFEERERRR' A
#
# COMPACT_ATOMS: atom_id res chain seq x y z
N MET A 1 16.42 -13.74 10.72
CA MET A 1 15.27 -13.18 9.98
C MET A 1 14.08 -14.06 10.31
N THR A 2 13.17 -13.54 11.12
CA THR A 2 11.89 -14.20 11.39
C THR A 2 11.04 -14.18 10.10
N THR A 3 10.03 -15.03 10.02
CA THR A 3 9.10 -15.08 8.87
C THR A 3 8.42 -13.73 8.62
N THR A 4 8.15 -12.98 9.68
CA THR A 4 7.54 -11.63 9.66
C THR A 4 8.44 -10.59 8.99
N ASP A 5 9.75 -10.59 9.26
CA ASP A 5 10.70 -9.66 8.62
C ASP A 5 10.71 -9.78 7.10
N ARG A 6 10.69 -11.02 6.60
CA ARG A 6 10.67 -11.31 5.15
C ARG A 6 9.37 -10.86 4.51
N GLN A 7 8.24 -11.10 5.18
CA GLN A 7 6.93 -10.66 4.70
C GLN A 7 6.83 -9.13 4.64
N ARG A 8 7.36 -8.41 5.64
CA ARG A 8 7.40 -6.95 5.66
C ARG A 8 8.26 -6.39 4.51
N LEU A 9 9.42 -7.00 4.26
CA LEU A 9 10.30 -6.62 3.15
C LEU A 9 9.62 -6.85 1.79
N PHE A 10 8.93 -7.98 1.61
CA PHE A 10 8.16 -8.27 0.41
C PHE A 10 7.00 -7.29 0.20
N ALA A 11 6.24 -6.99 1.25
CA ALA A 11 5.14 -6.02 1.18
C ALA A 11 5.65 -4.62 0.77
N ARG A 12 6.80 -4.20 1.33
CA ARG A 12 7.43 -2.93 0.96
C ARG A 12 7.92 -2.93 -0.48
N ARG A 13 8.52 -4.02 -0.95
CA ARG A 13 8.95 -4.16 -2.35
C ARG A 13 7.77 -4.16 -3.33
N ALA A 14 6.69 -4.86 -2.99
CA ALA A 14 5.47 -4.88 -3.79
C ALA A 14 4.83 -3.48 -3.88
N MET A 15 4.81 -2.72 -2.77
CA MET A 15 4.37 -1.32 -2.77
C MET A 15 5.19 -0.48 -3.74
N TRP A 16 6.52 -0.55 -3.66
CA TRP A 16 7.39 0.20 -4.57
C TRP A 16 7.22 -0.20 -6.03
N ALA A 17 7.06 -1.49 -6.31
CA ALA A 17 6.76 -1.97 -7.67
C ALA A 17 5.44 -1.41 -8.19
N SER A 18 4.39 -1.37 -7.36
CA SER A 18 3.11 -0.75 -7.70
C SER A 18 3.26 0.73 -8.02
N VAL A 19 3.98 1.48 -7.17
CA VAL A 19 4.24 2.92 -7.39
C VAL A 19 5.01 3.14 -8.70
N LEU A 20 6.05 2.34 -8.97
CA LEU A 20 6.81 2.43 -10.22
C LEU A 20 5.94 2.16 -11.45
N LEU A 21 5.09 1.14 -11.41
CA LEU A 21 4.14 0.86 -12.49
C LEU A 21 3.15 2.02 -12.69
N GLY A 22 2.66 2.61 -11.60
CA GLY A 22 1.81 3.80 -11.66
C GLY A 22 2.51 5.00 -12.32
N LEU A 23 3.76 5.27 -11.96
CA LEU A 23 4.56 6.35 -12.56
C LEU A 23 4.87 6.11 -14.04
N LEU A 24 5.25 4.88 -14.40
CA LEU A 24 5.53 4.51 -15.79
C LEU A 24 4.26 4.59 -16.65
N GLY A 25 3.13 4.11 -16.14
CA GLY A 25 1.82 4.24 -16.79
C GLY A 25 1.43 5.70 -16.95
N ALA A 26 1.54 6.50 -15.89
CA ALA A 26 1.23 7.93 -15.93
C ALA A 26 2.06 8.66 -17.00
N LEU A 27 3.38 8.43 -17.03
CA LEU A 27 4.28 9.02 -18.03
C LEU A 27 3.94 8.58 -19.45
N TYR A 28 3.68 7.28 -19.66
CA TYR A 28 3.36 6.73 -20.97
C TYR A 28 2.08 7.33 -21.56
N PHE A 29 0.99 7.37 -20.79
CA PHE A 29 -0.29 7.90 -21.27
C PHE A 29 -0.25 9.42 -21.43
N THR A 30 0.44 10.14 -20.54
CA THR A 30 0.64 11.58 -20.66
C THR A 30 1.41 11.95 -21.93
N THR A 31 2.50 11.23 -22.25
CA THR A 31 3.28 11.47 -23.48
C THR A 31 2.52 11.09 -24.76
N ARG A 32 1.53 10.20 -24.66
CA ARG A 32 0.66 9.79 -25.76
C ARG A 32 -0.55 10.71 -25.98
N GLY A 33 -0.69 11.77 -25.18
CA GLY A 33 -1.78 12.75 -25.29
C GLY A 33 -3.05 12.39 -24.51
N ASP A 34 -3.00 11.38 -23.64
CA ASP A 34 -4.10 11.00 -22.74
C ASP A 34 -3.69 11.17 -21.26
N PRO A 35 -3.59 12.42 -20.77
CA PRO A 35 -3.17 12.69 -19.40
C PRO A 35 -4.20 12.18 -18.37
N ILE A 36 -5.47 12.04 -18.74
CA ILE A 36 -6.52 11.54 -17.84
C ILE A 36 -6.30 10.06 -17.55
N ALA A 37 -6.08 9.23 -18.57
CA ALA A 37 -5.74 7.82 -18.38
C ALA A 37 -4.46 7.66 -17.54
N GLY A 38 -3.46 8.52 -17.78
CA GLY A 38 -2.22 8.54 -17.00
C GLY A 38 -2.46 8.85 -15.52
N LEU A 39 -3.27 9.87 -15.22
CA LEU A 39 -3.65 10.22 -13.85
C LEU A 39 -4.42 9.09 -13.15
N VAL A 40 -5.41 8.49 -13.84
CA VAL A 40 -6.21 7.38 -13.30
C VAL A 40 -5.31 6.19 -12.95
N LEU A 41 -4.41 5.80 -13.85
CA LEU A 41 -3.45 4.73 -13.60
C LEU A 41 -2.50 5.06 -12.45
N GLY A 42 -1.95 6.28 -12.43
CA GLY A 42 -1.10 6.75 -11.35
C GLY A 42 -1.78 6.66 -9.98
N LEU A 43 -3.06 7.06 -9.90
CA LEU A 43 -3.85 6.96 -8.66
C LEU A 43 -4.20 5.52 -8.29
N LEU A 44 -4.58 4.68 -9.24
CA LEU A 44 -4.91 3.28 -8.97
C LEU A 44 -3.69 2.51 -8.45
N PHE A 45 -2.56 2.62 -9.13
CA PHE A 45 -1.36 1.88 -8.76
C PHE A 45 -0.60 2.53 -7.60
N GLY A 46 -0.48 3.85 -7.57
CA GLY A 46 0.17 4.57 -6.48
C GLY A 46 -0.69 4.59 -5.21
N GLY A 47 -1.90 5.10 -5.32
CA GLY A 47 -2.85 5.21 -4.20
C GLY A 47 -3.34 3.84 -3.72
N GLY A 48 -3.76 2.96 -4.63
CA GLY A 48 -4.17 1.60 -4.29
C GLY A 48 -3.05 0.78 -3.66
N GLY A 49 -1.85 0.82 -4.26
CA GLY A 49 -0.66 0.15 -3.71
C GLY A 49 -0.27 0.65 -2.32
N TYR A 50 -0.38 1.96 -2.06
CA TYR A 50 -0.14 2.53 -0.73
C TYR A 50 -1.19 2.08 0.30
N LEU A 51 -2.47 2.07 -0.06
CA LEU A 51 -3.55 1.62 0.82
C LEU A 51 -3.38 0.14 1.19
N GLU A 52 -3.02 -0.70 0.23
CA GLU A 52 -2.79 -2.12 0.48
C GLU A 52 -1.54 -2.34 1.36
N TYR A 53 -0.46 -1.60 1.13
CA TYR A 53 0.72 -1.62 2.01
C TYR A 53 0.36 -1.20 3.44
N LYS A 54 -0.41 -0.12 3.60
CA LYS A 54 -0.86 0.35 4.92
C LYS A 54 -1.73 -0.69 5.62
N ARG A 55 -2.62 -1.39 4.91
CA ARG A 55 -3.43 -2.50 5.47
C ARG A 55 -2.53 -3.63 5.96
N ARG A 56 -1.61 -4.12 5.12
CA ARG A 56 -0.68 -5.19 5.50
C ARG A 56 0.19 -4.81 6.70
N LEU A 57 0.60 -3.55 6.81
CA LEU A 57 1.37 -3.08 7.97
C LEU A 57 0.58 -3.20 9.28
N ARG A 58 -0.71 -2.82 9.26
CA ARG A 58 -1.61 -2.96 10.43
C ARG A 58 -1.85 -4.43 10.77
N ASP A 59 -1.98 -5.29 9.77
CA ASP A 59 -2.14 -6.73 9.99
C ASP A 59 -0.90 -7.34 10.63
N PHE A 60 0.31 -6.89 10.24
CA PHE A 60 1.56 -7.30 10.91
C PHE A 60 1.67 -6.79 12.35
N GLU A 61 1.29 -5.52 12.60
CA GLU A 61 1.28 -4.95 13.96
C GLU A 61 0.29 -5.69 14.87
N ALA A 62 -0.90 -6.04 14.37
CA ALA A 62 -1.88 -6.82 15.10
C ALA A 62 -1.42 -8.27 15.36
N ALA A 63 -0.63 -8.86 14.47
CA ALA A 63 -0.06 -10.19 14.64
C ALA A 63 1.08 -10.24 15.66
N GLU A 64 1.82 -9.13 15.85
CA GLU A 64 2.87 -9.02 16.86
C GLU A 64 2.32 -8.75 18.28
N ASP A 65 1.12 -8.15 18.39
CA ASP A 65 0.43 -7.92 19.66
C ASP A 65 -1.00 -8.53 19.65
N PRO A 66 -1.12 -9.86 19.80
CA PRO A 66 -2.42 -10.54 19.79
C PRO A 66 -3.32 -10.19 20.98
N ALA A 67 -2.80 -9.48 21.99
CA ALA A 67 -3.57 -9.00 23.13
C ALA A 67 -4.22 -7.63 22.88
N ARG A 68 -3.90 -6.96 21.77
CA ARG A 68 -4.48 -5.66 21.40
C ARG A 68 -5.91 -5.87 20.89
N ASP A 69 -6.88 -5.67 21.77
CA ASP A 69 -8.29 -5.79 21.45
C ASP A 69 -8.71 -4.66 20.48
N PRO A 70 -9.14 -4.97 19.25
CA PRO A 70 -9.62 -3.96 18.30
C PRO A 70 -10.85 -3.19 18.79
N PHE A 71 -11.55 -3.67 19.82
CA PHE A 71 -12.68 -2.97 20.45
C PHE A 71 -12.22 -1.86 21.42
N GLU A 72 -11.11 -2.04 22.15
CA GLU A 72 -10.54 -1.02 23.06
C GLU A 72 -10.09 0.22 22.29
N GLU A 73 -9.55 0.03 21.08
CA GLU A 73 -9.07 1.12 20.22
C GLU A 73 -10.21 1.93 19.59
N ARG A 74 -11.40 1.33 19.50
CA ARG A 74 -12.63 2.00 19.02
C ARG A 74 -13.26 2.87 20.10
N GLU A 75 -13.19 2.46 21.36
CA GLU A 75 -13.66 3.27 22.49
C GLU A 75 -12.80 4.51 22.72
N ARG A 76 -11.48 4.42 22.54
CA ARG A 76 -10.57 5.58 22.70
C ARG A 76 -10.67 6.66 21.61
N ARG A 77 -11.34 6.37 20.49
CA ARG A 77 -11.55 7.34 19.38
C ARG A 77 -12.92 8.03 19.41
N ARG A 78 -13.81 7.64 20.32
CA ARG A 78 -15.09 8.34 20.56
C ARG A 78 -14.90 9.45 21.59
#